data_AF-A0A9W9F3K8-F1
#
_entry.id   AF-A0A9W9F3K8-F1
#
_cell.length_a   1.000
_cell.length_b   1.000
_cell.length_c   1.000
_cell.angle_alpha   90.00
_cell.angle_beta   90.00
_cell.angle_gamma   90.00
#
_symmetry.space_group_name_H-M   'P 1'
#
loop_
_entity.id
_entity.type
_entity.pdbx_description
1 polymer ?
#
loop_
_entity_poly.entity_id
_entity_poly.type
_entity_poly.pdbx_seq_one_letter_code
_entity_poly.pdbx_strand_id
1 'polypeptide(L)'
;MSSQSYSSTARAAKVPQPETTPNFADPNFDPADFLNESLSPLTVASLQPNASRVSGSVPLTELSAQVQSLLSQISAQNVRLSSTLSQLSDEILRSGGRLAYEVEVLRGETIGLSETLTEVLHDDITKFVPESSKDSTLATRKVDVEEETADDSTSLKEEETEDAKSEQGKDAVVADPEYITNLRTLNQVRSRLEDVVQTFGDAMEWPLPPSEISFSSSFISVSGPDINVDGGDQEEKGQEITKKLRTEILELLDSDGGGRDGLDAAARRVEALRTLAIVWKGSAEEKARQRFVDNLGRLVDERRRNLDHQQAMAEQSQRGPKTRSDPRREADSGAGTGGLFRNLQRLKEEIYLE
;
A
#
# COMPACT_ATOMS: atom_id res chain seq x y z
N MET A 1 -76.87 -37.15 6.20
CA MET A 1 -75.60 -36.39 6.30
C MET A 1 -74.93 -36.55 4.94
N SER A 2 -74.98 -35.54 4.07
CA SER A 2 -74.00 -34.43 3.95
C SER A 2 -72.85 -34.83 3.00
N SER A 3 -72.41 -34.04 2.00
CA SER A 3 -72.89 -32.76 1.41
C SER A 3 -72.18 -32.54 0.06
N GLN A 4 -72.82 -31.79 -0.88
CA GLN A 4 -72.23 -30.87 -1.90
C GLN A 4 -71.11 -31.41 -2.86
N SER A 5 -71.22 -31.26 -4.19
CA SER A 5 -70.79 -30.08 -5.01
C SER A 5 -69.27 -29.81 -4.96
N TYR A 6 -68.56 -29.44 -6.03
CA TYR A 6 -68.87 -28.40 -7.03
C TYR A 6 -68.35 -28.67 -8.47
N SER A 7 -68.75 -27.79 -9.39
CA SER A 7 -68.41 -27.79 -10.83
C SER A 7 -66.95 -27.40 -11.14
N SER A 8 -66.51 -27.82 -12.33
CA SER A 8 -65.36 -27.28 -13.04
C SER A 8 -65.40 -25.75 -13.21
N THR A 9 -64.23 -25.11 -13.13
CA THR A 9 -63.88 -23.88 -13.86
C THR A 9 -62.38 -23.89 -14.18
N ALA A 10 -62.01 -23.72 -15.45
CA ALA A 10 -60.61 -23.55 -15.84
C ALA A 10 -60.12 -22.16 -15.40
N ARG A 11 -59.09 -22.12 -14.54
CA ARG A 11 -58.50 -20.86 -14.07
C ARG A 11 -57.68 -20.23 -15.20
N ALA A 12 -58.26 -19.24 -15.89
CA ALA A 12 -57.55 -18.46 -16.89
C ALA A 12 -56.25 -17.89 -16.31
N ALA A 13 -55.13 -18.11 -16.99
CA ALA A 13 -53.85 -17.55 -16.60
C ALA A 13 -53.87 -16.04 -16.85
N LYS A 14 -54.08 -15.25 -15.80
CA LYS A 14 -53.85 -13.79 -15.83
C LYS A 14 -52.34 -13.59 -16.00
N VAL A 15 -51.92 -13.34 -17.24
CA VAL A 15 -50.55 -12.90 -17.55
C VAL A 15 -50.25 -11.68 -16.67
N PRO A 16 -49.12 -11.65 -15.92
CA PRO A 16 -48.72 -10.44 -15.23
C PRO A 16 -48.43 -9.36 -16.28
N GLN A 17 -49.11 -8.22 -16.19
CA GLN A 17 -48.74 -7.04 -16.97
C GLN A 17 -47.29 -6.69 -16.59
N PRO A 18 -46.36 -6.60 -17.55
CA PRO A 18 -45.00 -6.18 -17.24
C PRO A 18 -45.02 -4.70 -16.90
N GLU A 19 -44.70 -4.36 -15.65
CA GLU A 19 -44.40 -2.98 -15.20
C GLU A 19 -43.03 -2.51 -15.74
N THR A 20 -42.75 -2.79 -17.02
CA THR A 20 -41.53 -2.41 -17.73
C THR A 20 -41.65 -0.96 -18.20
N THR A 21 -41.45 -0.02 -17.28
CA THR A 21 -41.08 1.35 -17.65
C THR A 21 -39.86 1.30 -18.57
N PRO A 22 -39.92 1.81 -19.81
CA PRO A 22 -38.77 1.75 -20.70
C PRO A 22 -37.64 2.64 -20.19
N ASN A 23 -36.40 2.30 -20.55
CA ASN A 23 -35.26 3.18 -20.28
C ASN A 23 -35.20 4.29 -21.35
N PHE A 24 -35.82 5.44 -21.07
CA PHE A 24 -35.80 6.61 -21.96
C PHE A 24 -34.39 7.21 -22.22
N ALA A 25 -33.34 6.65 -21.61
CA ALA A 25 -31.94 7.01 -21.88
C ALA A 25 -31.25 6.08 -22.90
N ASP A 26 -31.88 5.00 -23.37
CA ASP A 26 -31.30 4.11 -24.39
C ASP A 26 -31.25 4.80 -25.76
N PRO A 27 -30.08 4.91 -26.43
CA PRO A 27 -29.96 5.59 -27.73
C PRO A 27 -30.79 4.98 -28.88
N ASN A 28 -31.24 3.74 -28.71
CA ASN A 28 -32.04 2.99 -29.69
C ASN A 28 -33.55 3.00 -29.37
N PHE A 29 -34.00 3.80 -28.38
CA PHE A 29 -35.41 3.87 -28.02
C PHE A 29 -36.23 4.65 -29.07
N ASP A 30 -37.14 3.95 -29.78
CA ASP A 30 -38.18 4.59 -30.58
C ASP A 30 -39.49 4.73 -29.78
N PRO A 31 -40.01 5.96 -29.60
CA PRO A 31 -41.32 6.16 -28.97
C PRO A 31 -42.50 5.61 -29.78
N ALA A 32 -42.39 5.43 -31.11
CA ALA A 32 -43.50 4.89 -31.90
C ALA A 32 -43.65 3.38 -31.68
N ASP A 33 -42.58 2.59 -31.83
CA ASP A 33 -42.57 1.16 -31.52
C ASP A 33 -42.92 0.88 -30.05
N PHE A 34 -42.43 1.66 -29.09
CA PHE A 34 -42.85 1.53 -27.68
C PHE A 34 -44.38 1.70 -27.48
N LEU A 35 -45.01 2.64 -28.19
CA LEU A 35 -46.46 2.79 -28.15
C LEU A 35 -47.20 1.67 -28.90
N ASN A 36 -46.62 1.12 -29.97
CA ASN A 36 -47.17 -0.03 -30.69
C ASN A 36 -47.11 -1.33 -29.88
N GLU A 37 -46.06 -1.52 -29.07
CA GLU A 37 -45.91 -2.68 -28.18
C GLU A 37 -46.74 -2.57 -26.88
N SER A 38 -46.84 -1.37 -26.30
CA SER A 38 -47.55 -1.17 -25.03
C SER A 38 -49.07 -1.08 -25.16
N LEU A 39 -49.60 -0.64 -26.31
CA LEU A 39 -51.03 -0.44 -26.52
C LEU A 39 -51.71 -1.65 -27.19
N SER A 40 -52.72 -2.21 -26.53
CA SER A 40 -53.46 -3.35 -27.07
C SER A 40 -54.30 -2.97 -28.32
N PRO A 41 -54.37 -3.83 -29.35
CA PRO A 41 -55.08 -3.50 -30.59
C PRO A 41 -56.57 -3.28 -30.39
N LEU A 42 -57.16 -2.31 -31.09
CA LEU A 42 -58.56 -1.91 -30.90
C LEU A 42 -59.56 -2.96 -31.42
N THR A 43 -60.60 -3.23 -30.63
CA THR A 43 -61.72 -4.10 -31.01
C THR A 43 -62.73 -3.35 -31.89
N VAL A 44 -62.55 -3.40 -33.22
CA VAL A 44 -63.42 -2.71 -34.20
C VAL A 44 -64.78 -3.43 -34.44
N ALA A 45 -65.24 -4.22 -33.46
CA ALA A 45 -66.45 -5.05 -33.57
C ALA A 45 -67.77 -4.26 -33.74
N SER A 46 -67.76 -2.94 -33.51
CA SER A 46 -68.92 -2.07 -33.72
C SER A 46 -69.30 -1.86 -35.20
N LEU A 47 -68.43 -2.22 -36.15
CA LEU A 47 -68.63 -1.95 -37.58
C LEU A 47 -68.85 -3.22 -38.43
N GLN A 48 -68.43 -4.40 -37.96
CA GLN A 48 -68.59 -5.67 -38.69
C GLN A 48 -68.89 -6.83 -37.74
N PRO A 49 -70.12 -7.41 -37.74
CA PRO A 49 -70.49 -8.50 -36.83
C PRO A 49 -69.82 -9.84 -37.15
N ASN A 50 -69.30 -10.00 -38.37
CA ASN A 50 -68.66 -11.23 -38.86
C ASN A 50 -67.14 -11.14 -38.95
N ALA A 51 -66.52 -10.03 -38.53
CA ALA A 51 -65.06 -9.92 -38.51
C ALA A 51 -64.47 -10.83 -37.42
N SER A 52 -63.47 -11.64 -37.78
CA SER A 52 -62.76 -12.49 -36.82
C SER A 52 -62.08 -11.62 -35.75
N ARG A 53 -62.46 -11.80 -34.48
CA ARG A 53 -61.83 -11.10 -33.36
C ARG A 53 -60.34 -11.45 -33.32
N VAL A 54 -59.48 -10.45 -33.47
CA VAL A 54 -58.03 -10.61 -33.25
C VAL A 54 -57.83 -10.96 -31.78
N SER A 55 -57.15 -12.07 -31.50
CA SER A 55 -56.85 -12.49 -30.12
C SER A 55 -56.03 -11.41 -29.41
N GLY A 56 -56.55 -10.88 -28.30
CA GLY A 56 -55.94 -9.77 -27.57
C GLY A 56 -56.49 -8.38 -27.92
N SER A 57 -57.52 -8.25 -28.78
CA SER A 57 -58.13 -6.95 -29.03
C SER A 57 -58.93 -6.43 -27.83
N VAL A 58 -58.80 -5.14 -27.52
CA VAL A 58 -59.34 -4.47 -26.32
C VAL A 58 -60.40 -3.42 -26.71
N PRO A 59 -61.47 -3.18 -25.93
CA PRO A 59 -62.46 -2.13 -26.20
C PRO A 59 -61.91 -0.73 -25.91
N LEU A 60 -62.38 0.28 -26.66
CA LEU A 60 -61.88 1.66 -26.60
C LEU A 60 -61.85 2.26 -25.18
N THR A 61 -62.82 1.92 -24.32
CA THR A 61 -62.88 2.38 -22.93
C THR A 61 -61.71 1.85 -22.09
N GLU A 62 -61.34 0.59 -22.27
CA GLU A 62 -60.24 -0.04 -21.53
C GLU A 62 -58.88 0.42 -22.05
N LEU A 63 -58.73 0.57 -23.38
CA LEU A 63 -57.55 1.23 -23.96
C LEU A 63 -57.39 2.68 -23.46
N SER A 64 -58.48 3.44 -23.34
CA SER A 64 -58.42 4.82 -22.84
C SER A 64 -57.92 4.90 -21.40
N ALA A 65 -58.26 3.92 -20.56
CA ALA A 65 -57.75 3.82 -19.19
C ALA A 65 -56.26 3.40 -19.19
N GLN A 66 -55.86 2.48 -20.07
CA GLN A 66 -54.47 2.07 -20.24
C GLN A 66 -53.59 3.27 -20.66
N VAL A 67 -54.02 4.03 -21.66
CA VAL A 67 -53.33 5.26 -22.14
C VAL A 67 -53.24 6.32 -21.05
N GLN A 68 -54.30 6.54 -20.26
CA GLN A 68 -54.28 7.48 -19.14
C GLN A 68 -53.30 7.05 -18.04
N SER A 69 -53.21 5.75 -17.73
CA SER A 69 -52.25 5.22 -16.76
C SER A 69 -50.81 5.38 -17.26
N LEU A 70 -50.55 5.01 -18.52
CA LEU A 70 -49.24 5.17 -19.17
C LEU A 70 -48.79 6.64 -19.22
N LEU A 71 -49.69 7.57 -19.59
CA LEU A 71 -49.41 9.00 -19.60
C LEU A 71 -49.11 9.55 -18.19
N SER A 72 -49.80 9.03 -17.17
CA SER A 72 -49.51 9.38 -15.78
C SER A 72 -48.13 8.86 -15.33
N GLN A 73 -47.76 7.64 -15.73
CA GLN A 73 -46.46 7.03 -15.45
C GLN A 73 -45.32 7.82 -16.14
N ILE A 74 -45.47 8.13 -17.44
CA ILE A 74 -44.53 8.94 -18.22
C ILE A 74 -44.38 10.35 -17.62
N SER A 75 -45.47 11.01 -17.22
CA SER A 75 -45.37 12.35 -16.62
C SER A 75 -44.65 12.33 -15.27
N ALA A 76 -44.87 11.32 -14.44
CA ALA A 76 -44.14 11.12 -13.19
C ALA A 76 -42.65 10.82 -13.40
N GLN A 77 -42.30 10.04 -14.44
CA GLN A 77 -40.90 9.80 -14.82
C GLN A 77 -40.22 11.07 -15.37
N ASN A 78 -40.90 11.85 -16.21
CA ASN A 78 -40.39 13.11 -16.76
C ASN A 78 -40.08 14.12 -15.64
N VAL A 79 -40.98 14.29 -14.67
CA VAL A 79 -40.73 15.16 -13.49
C VAL A 79 -39.53 14.69 -12.67
N ARG A 80 -39.35 13.36 -12.48
CA ARG A 80 -38.18 12.80 -11.77
C ARG A 80 -36.88 13.06 -12.54
N LEU A 81 -36.84 12.72 -13.82
CA LEU A 81 -35.65 12.91 -14.68
C LEU A 81 -35.27 14.40 -14.79
N SER A 82 -36.26 15.29 -14.91
CA SER A 82 -36.05 16.74 -14.88
C SER A 82 -35.44 17.20 -13.56
N SER A 83 -35.92 16.69 -12.43
CA SER A 83 -35.36 16.99 -11.10
C SER A 83 -33.92 16.50 -10.95
N THR A 84 -33.61 15.28 -11.46
CA THR A 84 -32.24 14.74 -11.46
C THR A 84 -31.31 15.52 -12.38
N LEU A 85 -31.79 15.97 -13.55
CA LEU A 85 -31.01 16.81 -14.48
C LEU A 85 -30.67 18.16 -13.84
N SER A 86 -31.63 18.81 -13.17
CA SER A 86 -31.35 20.04 -12.41
C SER A 86 -30.33 19.81 -11.30
N GLN A 87 -30.48 18.75 -10.50
CA GLN A 87 -29.54 18.42 -9.43
C GLN A 87 -28.11 18.18 -9.97
N LEU A 88 -27.97 17.40 -11.05
CA LEU A 88 -26.67 17.16 -11.70
C LEU A 88 -26.08 18.45 -12.29
N SER A 89 -26.91 19.36 -12.83
CA SER A 89 -26.47 20.65 -13.35
C SER A 89 -25.93 21.55 -12.24
N ASP A 90 -26.63 21.64 -11.10
CA ASP A 90 -26.18 22.38 -9.91
C ASP A 90 -24.90 21.76 -9.32
N GLU A 91 -24.78 20.43 -9.31
CA GLU A 91 -23.60 19.72 -8.82
C GLU A 91 -22.39 19.89 -9.75
N ILE A 92 -22.58 19.94 -11.07
CA ILE A 92 -21.53 20.31 -12.04
C ILE A 92 -21.07 21.76 -11.82
N LEU A 93 -22.00 22.71 -11.69
CA LEU A 93 -21.66 24.12 -11.45
C LEU A 93 -20.93 24.31 -10.11
N ARG A 94 -21.33 23.58 -9.07
CA ARG A 94 -20.72 23.64 -7.73
C ARG A 94 -19.35 22.94 -7.68
N SER A 95 -19.21 21.79 -8.33
CA SER A 95 -17.94 21.03 -8.35
C SER A 95 -16.89 21.69 -9.25
N GLY A 96 -17.30 22.31 -10.37
CA GLY A 96 -16.37 22.97 -11.30
C GLY A 96 -15.50 24.04 -10.64
N GLY A 97 -16.05 24.83 -9.72
CA GLY A 97 -15.28 25.83 -8.95
C GLY A 97 -14.25 25.22 -7.99
N ARG A 98 -14.54 24.06 -7.40
CA ARG A 98 -13.60 23.31 -6.56
C ARG A 98 -12.52 22.64 -7.42
N LEU A 99 -12.92 21.98 -8.51
CA LEU A 99 -12.04 21.30 -9.44
C LEU A 99 -11.05 22.28 -10.08
N ALA A 100 -11.48 23.50 -10.42
CA ALA A 100 -10.59 24.55 -10.91
C ALA A 100 -9.49 24.93 -9.90
N TYR A 101 -9.81 24.98 -8.60
CA TYR A 101 -8.81 25.20 -7.55
C TYR A 101 -7.86 24.00 -7.42
N GLU A 102 -8.38 22.78 -7.39
CA GLU A 102 -7.56 21.55 -7.30
C GLU A 102 -6.63 21.39 -8.51
N VAL A 103 -7.08 21.76 -9.72
CA VAL A 103 -6.26 21.78 -10.94
C VAL A 103 -5.17 22.85 -10.88
N GLU A 104 -5.45 24.07 -10.41
CA GLU A 104 -4.41 25.12 -10.32
C GLU A 104 -3.40 24.84 -9.19
N VAL A 105 -3.83 24.18 -8.10
CA VAL A 105 -2.92 23.65 -7.07
C VAL A 105 -2.01 22.56 -7.65
N LEU A 106 -2.58 21.53 -8.29
CA LEU A 106 -1.81 20.46 -8.93
C LEU A 106 -0.85 21.00 -10.00
N ARG A 107 -1.25 22.04 -10.74
CA ARG A 107 -0.40 22.73 -11.70
C ARG A 107 0.76 23.47 -11.00
N GLY A 108 0.51 24.17 -9.90
CA GLY A 108 1.54 24.81 -9.08
C GLY A 108 2.53 23.80 -8.49
N GLU A 109 2.02 22.69 -7.95
CA GLU A 109 2.84 21.57 -7.44
C GLU A 109 3.66 20.90 -8.55
N THR A 110 3.09 20.73 -9.74
CA THR A 110 3.79 20.18 -10.92
C THR A 110 4.89 21.12 -11.41
N ILE A 111 4.66 22.44 -11.41
CA ILE A 111 5.68 23.45 -11.74
C ILE A 111 6.80 23.41 -10.70
N GLY A 112 6.50 23.46 -9.40
CA GLY A 112 7.50 23.36 -8.34
C GLY A 112 8.28 22.03 -8.36
N LEU A 113 7.63 20.91 -8.68
CA LEU A 113 8.31 19.62 -8.91
C LEU A 113 9.25 19.71 -10.13
N SER A 114 8.83 20.36 -11.21
CA SER A 114 9.70 20.55 -12.38
C SER A 114 10.91 21.45 -12.08
N GLU A 115 10.75 22.54 -11.31
CA GLU A 115 11.83 23.42 -10.86
C GLU A 115 12.80 22.66 -9.94
N THR A 116 12.30 21.89 -8.97
CA THR A 116 13.17 21.06 -8.11
C THR A 116 13.94 20.00 -8.88
N LEU A 117 13.39 19.45 -9.97
CA LEU A 117 14.06 18.45 -10.81
C LEU A 117 15.03 19.06 -11.85
N THR A 118 14.72 20.25 -12.38
CA THR A 118 15.51 20.91 -13.45
C THR A 118 16.53 21.94 -12.94
N GLU A 119 16.37 22.46 -11.72
CA GLU A 119 17.35 23.36 -11.09
C GLU A 119 18.04 22.70 -9.89
N VAL A 120 17.28 22.25 -8.88
CA VAL A 120 17.85 21.86 -7.57
C VAL A 120 18.52 20.48 -7.60
N LEU A 121 17.86 19.48 -8.18
CA LEU A 121 18.35 18.10 -8.27
C LEU A 121 19.08 17.82 -9.59
N HIS A 122 19.09 18.75 -10.55
CA HIS A 122 19.65 18.51 -11.88
C HIS A 122 21.11 18.03 -11.82
N ASP A 123 21.96 18.78 -11.11
CA ASP A 123 23.37 18.43 -10.92
C ASP A 123 23.55 17.03 -10.30
N ASP A 124 22.71 16.64 -9.34
CA ASP A 124 22.74 15.29 -8.76
C ASP A 124 22.27 14.21 -9.76
N ILE A 125 21.19 14.47 -10.50
CA ILE A 125 20.70 13.58 -11.55
C ILE A 125 21.78 13.37 -12.64
N THR A 126 22.52 14.41 -13.04
CA THR A 126 23.59 14.27 -14.06
C THR A 126 24.77 13.38 -13.63
N LYS A 127 24.92 13.09 -12.32
CA LYS A 127 25.92 12.14 -11.76
C LYS A 127 25.45 10.69 -11.84
N PHE A 128 24.13 10.46 -11.92
CA PHE A 128 23.55 9.13 -12.13
C PHE A 128 23.40 8.76 -13.61
N VAL A 129 23.54 9.72 -14.53
CA VAL A 129 23.61 9.47 -15.98
C VAL A 129 25.01 8.95 -16.35
N PRO A 130 25.16 7.73 -16.92
CA PRO A 130 26.46 7.21 -17.35
C PRO A 130 27.14 8.12 -18.38
N GLU A 131 28.44 8.38 -18.21
CA GLU A 131 29.20 9.28 -19.09
C GLU A 131 29.29 8.80 -20.53
N SER A 132 29.07 7.49 -20.79
CA SER A 132 28.97 6.89 -22.12
C SER A 132 27.96 7.57 -23.06
N SER A 133 26.98 8.30 -22.51
CA SER A 133 25.99 9.04 -23.30
C SER A 133 26.43 10.47 -23.66
N LYS A 134 27.42 11.03 -22.97
CA LYS A 134 27.85 12.44 -23.13
C LYS A 134 28.91 12.62 -24.22
N ASP A 135 29.71 11.59 -24.50
CA ASP A 135 30.74 11.62 -25.55
C ASP A 135 30.17 11.52 -26.98
N SER A 136 28.95 10.99 -27.14
CA SER A 136 28.34 10.76 -28.46
C SER A 136 27.73 12.03 -29.11
N THR A 137 27.57 13.14 -28.38
CA THR A 137 26.85 14.33 -28.85
C THR A 137 27.76 15.52 -29.19
N LEU A 138 29.04 15.49 -28.83
CA LEU A 138 30.01 16.53 -29.18
C LEU A 138 30.52 16.45 -30.65
N ALA A 139 30.09 15.45 -31.42
CA ALA A 139 30.62 15.12 -32.74
C ALA A 139 29.69 15.42 -33.94
N THR A 140 28.54 16.11 -33.76
CA THR A 140 27.66 16.49 -34.89
C THR A 140 27.45 18.01 -34.99
N ARG A 141 28.43 18.65 -35.64
CA ARG A 141 28.27 19.59 -36.77
C ARG A 141 27.12 20.63 -36.73
N LYS A 142 27.49 21.91 -36.69
CA LYS A 142 26.66 23.04 -37.15
C LYS A 142 26.23 22.87 -38.62
N VAL A 143 24.93 22.93 -38.90
CA VAL A 143 24.33 23.43 -40.15
C VAL A 143 22.96 24.04 -39.78
N ASP A 144 22.57 25.12 -40.44
CA ASP A 144 21.32 25.87 -40.23
C ASP A 144 20.19 25.42 -41.19
N VAL A 145 18.94 25.41 -40.69
CA VAL A 145 17.69 25.88 -41.36
C VAL A 145 17.13 25.13 -42.62
N GLU A 146 15.80 25.31 -42.83
CA GLU A 146 14.96 25.03 -44.03
C GLU A 146 14.47 23.59 -44.35
N GLU A 147 13.29 23.25 -43.79
CA GLU A 147 11.98 22.97 -44.45
C GLU A 147 11.80 22.00 -45.65
N GLU A 148 10.57 21.45 -45.77
CA GLU A 148 10.00 20.62 -46.86
C GLU A 148 10.55 19.18 -47.07
N THR A 149 9.83 18.17 -47.58
CA THR A 149 8.38 17.93 -47.83
C THR A 149 8.05 16.40 -47.71
N ALA A 150 6.79 15.99 -47.90
CA ALA A 150 6.32 14.59 -47.82
C ALA A 150 6.76 13.68 -48.99
N ASP A 151 6.79 12.34 -48.82
CA ASP A 151 5.67 11.43 -49.17
C ASP A 151 6.07 9.93 -49.31
N ASP A 152 5.05 9.05 -49.18
CA ASP A 152 4.81 7.73 -49.78
C ASP A 152 5.68 6.44 -49.59
N SER A 153 4.97 5.31 -49.72
CA SER A 153 5.34 3.96 -50.19
C SER A 153 6.21 3.01 -49.34
N THR A 154 5.47 2.19 -48.59
CA THR A 154 5.71 0.78 -48.28
C THR A 154 6.44 -0.07 -49.35
N SER A 155 7.23 -1.06 -48.90
CA SER A 155 7.43 -2.31 -49.65
C SER A 155 7.66 -3.50 -48.71
N LEU A 156 6.94 -4.60 -48.94
CA LEU A 156 7.06 -5.87 -48.20
C LEU A 156 8.16 -6.77 -48.81
N LYS A 157 8.76 -7.66 -48.01
CA LYS A 157 9.45 -8.85 -48.53
C LYS A 157 9.78 -9.94 -47.50
N GLU A 158 8.99 -10.99 -47.58
CA GLU A 158 9.19 -12.36 -47.15
C GLU A 158 9.76 -13.17 -48.36
N GLU A 159 10.21 -14.44 -48.31
CA GLU A 159 10.38 -15.49 -47.28
C GLU A 159 11.89 -15.93 -47.29
N GLU A 160 12.44 -17.06 -46.80
CA GLU A 160 12.01 -18.31 -46.15
C GLU A 160 13.26 -18.94 -45.42
N THR A 161 13.07 -19.83 -44.42
CA THR A 161 13.88 -21.02 -43.93
C THR A 161 15.45 -21.11 -44.07
N GLU A 162 16.22 -22.01 -43.41
CA GLU A 162 16.00 -23.11 -42.44
C GLU A 162 17.22 -23.31 -41.48
N ASP A 163 17.19 -24.37 -40.66
CA ASP A 163 18.05 -24.68 -39.48
C ASP A 163 19.52 -25.10 -39.75
N ALA A 164 20.42 -24.83 -38.76
CA ALA A 164 21.16 -25.89 -38.02
C ALA A 164 22.34 -25.41 -37.12
N LYS A 165 22.05 -25.19 -35.83
CA LYS A 165 22.81 -25.68 -34.64
C LYS A 165 24.35 -25.48 -34.51
N SER A 166 24.75 -24.57 -33.61
CA SER A 166 25.95 -24.70 -32.76
C SER A 166 25.76 -24.01 -31.41
N GLU A 167 26.15 -24.64 -30.29
CA GLU A 167 25.88 -24.16 -28.92
C GLU A 167 27.01 -23.28 -28.33
N GLN A 168 26.63 -22.45 -27.34
CA GLN A 168 27.44 -21.79 -26.32
C GLN A 168 28.50 -20.75 -26.75
N GLY A 169 28.21 -19.48 -26.43
CA GLY A 169 29.24 -18.50 -26.06
C GLY A 169 29.00 -17.06 -26.52
N LYS A 170 28.43 -16.24 -25.61
CA LYS A 170 28.05 -14.81 -25.73
C LYS A 170 26.68 -14.59 -26.36
N ASP A 171 25.75 -14.08 -25.56
CA ASP A 171 24.52 -13.47 -26.05
C ASP A 171 24.89 -12.14 -26.74
N ALA A 172 25.02 -12.20 -28.06
CA ALA A 172 25.08 -11.01 -28.89
C ALA A 172 23.70 -10.33 -28.91
N VAL A 173 23.68 -9.00 -29.01
CA VAL A 173 22.44 -8.21 -29.03
C VAL A 173 21.71 -8.41 -30.36
N VAL A 174 20.98 -9.52 -30.48
CA VAL A 174 19.69 -9.51 -31.18
C VAL A 174 18.79 -8.62 -30.33
N ALA A 175 18.18 -7.60 -30.94
CA ALA A 175 17.29 -6.72 -30.20
C ALA A 175 16.07 -7.52 -29.72
N ASP A 176 15.99 -7.79 -28.42
CA ASP A 176 14.78 -8.33 -27.79
C ASP A 176 13.60 -7.43 -28.19
N PRO A 177 12.55 -7.96 -28.84
CA PRO A 177 11.42 -7.14 -29.27
C PRO A 177 10.78 -6.46 -28.06
N GLU A 178 10.26 -5.25 -28.25
CA GLU A 178 9.87 -4.35 -27.14
C GLU A 178 8.91 -4.99 -26.13
N TYR A 179 8.09 -5.95 -26.56
CA TYR A 179 7.20 -6.71 -25.68
C TYR A 179 7.97 -7.53 -24.62
N ILE A 180 9.14 -8.08 -24.98
CA ILE A 180 9.99 -8.88 -24.06
C ILE A 180 10.75 -7.96 -23.11
N THR A 181 11.27 -6.82 -23.58
CA THR A 181 11.91 -5.84 -22.67
C THR A 181 10.88 -5.25 -21.71
N ASN A 182 9.69 -4.89 -22.19
CA ASN A 182 8.56 -4.45 -21.36
C ASN A 182 8.06 -5.54 -20.39
N LEU A 183 8.07 -6.82 -20.77
CA LEU A 183 7.75 -7.91 -19.84
C LEU A 183 8.81 -8.08 -18.75
N ARG A 184 10.10 -7.91 -19.06
CA ARG A 184 11.18 -7.94 -18.05
C ARG A 184 11.09 -6.74 -17.10
N THR A 185 10.85 -5.53 -17.61
CA THR A 185 10.68 -4.35 -16.74
C THR A 185 9.40 -4.44 -15.90
N LEU A 186 8.28 -4.93 -16.45
CA LEU A 186 7.06 -5.21 -15.67
C LEU A 186 7.29 -6.28 -14.59
N ASN A 187 8.08 -7.32 -14.86
CA ASN A 187 8.43 -8.33 -13.85
C ASN A 187 9.31 -7.73 -12.73
N GLN A 188 10.30 -6.91 -13.08
CA GLN A 188 11.15 -6.20 -12.12
C GLN A 188 10.37 -5.16 -11.29
N VAL A 189 9.44 -4.42 -11.92
CA VAL A 189 8.53 -3.49 -11.24
C VAL A 189 7.59 -4.27 -10.31
N ARG A 190 7.06 -5.42 -10.74
CA ARG A 190 6.23 -6.29 -9.89
C ARG A 190 7.01 -6.76 -8.66
N SER A 191 8.20 -7.34 -8.82
CA SER A 191 9.05 -7.78 -7.71
C SER A 191 9.35 -6.62 -6.75
N ARG A 192 9.69 -5.44 -7.27
CA ARG A 192 9.94 -4.24 -6.45
C ARG A 192 8.68 -3.74 -5.73
N LEU A 193 7.49 -3.88 -6.32
CA LEU A 193 6.22 -3.56 -5.67
C LEU A 193 5.86 -4.59 -4.60
N GLU A 194 6.14 -5.87 -4.82
CA GLU A 194 5.97 -6.94 -3.82
C GLU A 194 6.92 -6.70 -2.62
N ASP A 195 8.19 -6.35 -2.85
CA ASP A 195 9.15 -5.95 -1.80
C ASP A 195 8.68 -4.70 -1.02
N VAL A 196 8.14 -3.69 -1.72
CA VAL A 196 7.61 -2.47 -1.09
C VAL A 196 6.35 -2.76 -0.27
N VAL A 197 5.42 -3.59 -0.78
CA VAL A 197 4.22 -3.99 -0.04
C VAL A 197 4.59 -4.81 1.20
N GLN A 198 5.57 -5.72 1.09
CA GLN A 198 6.07 -6.49 2.24
C GLN A 198 6.70 -5.56 3.29
N THR A 199 7.63 -4.70 2.90
CA THR A 199 8.32 -3.80 3.86
C THR A 199 7.41 -2.75 4.49
N PHE A 200 6.40 -2.24 3.78
CA PHE A 200 5.37 -1.39 4.40
C PHE A 200 4.39 -2.19 5.27
N GLY A 201 4.07 -3.44 4.91
CA GLY A 201 3.29 -4.36 5.74
C GLY A 201 3.97 -4.63 7.08
N ASP A 202 5.21 -5.12 7.05
CA ASP A 202 6.05 -5.37 8.23
C ASP A 202 6.25 -4.11 9.10
N ALA A 203 6.31 -2.93 8.46
CA ALA A 203 6.41 -1.65 9.16
C ALA A 203 5.09 -1.21 9.83
N MET A 204 3.94 -1.61 9.30
CA MET A 204 2.61 -1.40 9.90
C MET A 204 2.26 -2.45 10.96
N GLU A 205 2.74 -3.69 10.84
CA GLU A 205 2.64 -4.73 11.88
C GLU A 205 3.38 -4.36 13.17
N TRP A 206 4.24 -3.34 13.13
CA TRP A 206 4.83 -2.70 14.29
C TRP A 206 4.18 -1.33 14.56
N PRO A 207 2.99 -1.25 15.19
CA PRO A 207 2.45 0.00 15.70
C PRO A 207 3.17 0.42 16.99
N LEU A 208 3.40 1.72 17.16
CA LEU A 208 3.75 2.26 18.48
C LEU A 208 2.49 2.50 19.32
N PRO A 209 2.56 2.31 20.65
CA PRO A 209 1.50 2.76 21.54
C PRO A 209 1.43 4.31 21.54
N PRO A 210 0.24 4.93 21.54
CA PRO A 210 0.09 6.39 21.56
C PRO A 210 0.77 7.07 22.77
N SER A 211 1.05 6.35 23.85
CA SER A 211 1.89 6.82 24.95
C SER A 211 3.34 7.17 24.53
N GLU A 212 4.02 6.34 23.73
CA GLU A 212 5.43 6.54 23.34
C GLU A 212 5.62 7.71 22.37
N ILE A 213 4.64 7.99 21.49
CA ILE A 213 4.67 9.17 20.59
C ILE A 213 4.36 10.46 21.35
N SER A 214 3.51 10.40 22.39
CA SER A 214 3.07 11.57 23.17
C SER A 214 4.21 12.24 23.94
N PHE A 215 5.28 11.52 24.29
CA PHE A 215 6.47 12.10 24.94
C PHE A 215 7.24 13.13 24.08
N SER A 216 6.95 13.24 22.77
CA SER A 216 7.48 14.31 21.92
C SER A 216 6.53 15.51 21.75
N SER A 217 5.34 15.48 22.35
CA SER A 217 4.24 16.43 22.07
C SER A 217 3.49 16.91 23.33
N SER A 218 4.19 17.05 24.46
CA SER A 218 3.63 17.34 25.79
C SER A 218 3.02 18.76 26.00
N PHE A 219 2.51 19.41 24.96
CA PHE A 219 1.95 20.77 25.02
C PHE A 219 0.71 20.99 24.13
N ILE A 220 -0.33 20.15 24.27
CA ILE A 220 -1.74 20.55 24.08
C ILE A 220 -2.65 19.57 24.83
N SER A 221 -2.85 19.84 26.13
CA SER A 221 -3.91 19.20 26.92
C SER A 221 -5.20 19.99 26.78
N VAL A 222 -5.89 19.81 25.65
CA VAL A 222 -7.28 20.26 25.48
C VAL A 222 -8.18 19.05 25.65
N SER A 223 -9.08 19.09 26.64
CA SER A 223 -10.00 18.00 26.93
C SER A 223 -11.05 17.84 25.82
N GLY A 224 -10.73 17.01 24.82
CA GLY A 224 -11.75 16.39 23.98
C GLY A 224 -12.59 15.39 24.82
N PRO A 225 -13.85 15.13 24.45
CA PRO A 225 -14.65 14.08 25.08
C PRO A 225 -14.06 12.69 24.79
N ASP A 226 -14.39 11.70 25.61
CA ASP A 226 -13.84 10.35 25.53
C ASP A 226 -14.17 9.65 24.19
N ILE A 227 -13.21 9.65 23.26
CA ILE A 227 -13.33 8.98 21.96
C ILE A 227 -12.92 7.50 22.09
N ASN A 228 -13.96 6.67 22.23
CA ASN A 228 -14.03 5.25 21.92
C ASN A 228 -13.13 4.25 22.69
N VAL A 229 -13.72 3.08 22.94
CA VAL A 229 -13.08 1.95 23.66
C VAL A 229 -11.85 1.42 22.91
N ASP A 230 -11.83 1.54 21.58
CA ASP A 230 -10.74 1.06 20.71
C ASP A 230 -9.36 1.67 21.01
N GLY A 231 -9.31 2.83 21.68
CA GLY A 231 -8.04 3.46 22.07
C GLY A 231 -7.24 2.64 23.08
N GLY A 232 -7.92 1.90 23.97
CA GLY A 232 -7.26 0.97 24.90
C GLY A 232 -6.70 -0.25 24.17
N ASP A 233 -7.49 -0.81 23.27
CA ASP A 233 -7.12 -1.92 22.38
C ASP A 233 -5.85 -1.61 21.55
N GLN A 234 -5.70 -0.40 21.04
CA GLN A 234 -4.53 0.00 20.25
C GLN A 234 -3.28 0.25 21.11
N GLU A 235 -3.42 0.87 22.29
CA GLU A 235 -2.34 1.02 23.27
C GLU A 235 -1.84 -0.34 23.78
N GLU A 236 -2.75 -1.27 24.09
CA GLU A 236 -2.39 -2.62 24.53
C GLU A 236 -1.64 -3.38 23.43
N LYS A 237 -2.17 -3.44 22.20
CA LYS A 237 -1.51 -4.12 21.05
C LYS A 237 -0.14 -3.52 20.74
N GLY A 238 -0.02 -2.19 20.74
CA GLY A 238 1.26 -1.50 20.57
C GLY A 238 2.27 -1.86 21.66
N GLN A 239 1.85 -1.92 22.92
CA GLN A 239 2.69 -2.38 24.02
C GLN A 239 3.03 -3.88 23.93
N GLU A 240 2.10 -4.75 23.56
CA GLU A 240 2.32 -6.20 23.40
C GLU A 240 3.36 -6.50 22.34
N ILE A 241 3.25 -5.88 21.16
CA ILE A 241 4.21 -6.05 20.07
C ILE A 241 5.59 -5.50 20.48
N THR A 242 5.62 -4.37 21.17
CA THR A 242 6.85 -3.78 21.75
C THR A 242 7.48 -4.67 22.84
N LYS A 243 6.67 -5.40 23.63
CA LYS A 243 7.13 -6.42 24.61
C LYS A 243 7.65 -7.66 23.87
N LYS A 244 6.91 -8.15 22.87
CA LYS A 244 7.24 -9.33 22.04
C LYS A 244 8.60 -9.17 21.34
N LEU A 245 8.86 -8.01 20.73
CA LEU A 245 10.14 -7.72 20.07
C LEU A 245 11.31 -7.70 21.08
N ARG A 246 11.09 -7.21 22.31
CA ARG A 246 12.09 -7.27 23.39
C ARG A 246 12.34 -8.71 23.85
N THR A 247 11.31 -9.52 24.01
CA THR A 247 11.47 -10.94 24.39
C THR A 247 12.09 -11.78 23.28
N GLU A 248 11.75 -11.53 22.01
CA GLU A 248 12.36 -12.20 20.85
C GLU A 248 13.88 -11.95 20.79
N ILE A 249 14.30 -10.70 21.00
CA ILE A 249 15.73 -10.34 21.02
C ILE A 249 16.46 -10.92 22.25
N LEU A 250 15.80 -10.99 23.40
CA LEU A 250 16.34 -11.69 24.58
C LEU A 250 16.46 -13.20 24.36
N GLU A 251 15.47 -13.83 23.72
CA GLU A 251 15.49 -15.25 23.36
C GLU A 251 16.62 -15.55 22.37
N LEU A 252 16.83 -14.70 21.35
CA LEU A 252 18.00 -14.80 20.47
C LEU A 252 19.33 -14.64 21.23
N LEU A 253 19.40 -13.74 22.22
CA LEU A 253 20.58 -13.51 23.05
C LEU A 253 20.95 -14.68 23.97
N ASP A 254 19.96 -15.44 24.46
CA ASP A 254 20.15 -16.60 25.33
C ASP A 254 20.16 -17.94 24.55
N SER A 255 19.68 -17.95 23.31
CA SER A 255 19.87 -19.06 22.35
C SER A 255 21.36 -19.31 22.07
N ASP A 256 21.68 -20.55 21.65
CA ASP A 256 23.06 -21.09 21.57
C ASP A 256 23.91 -20.77 22.81
N GLY A 257 23.28 -20.78 23.99
CA GLY A 257 23.94 -20.59 25.29
C GLY A 257 24.57 -19.21 25.48
N GLY A 258 24.12 -18.20 24.72
CA GLY A 258 24.77 -16.89 24.68
C GLY A 258 26.09 -16.88 23.91
N GLY A 259 26.25 -17.76 22.91
CA GLY A 259 27.39 -17.74 22.00
C GLY A 259 27.47 -16.49 21.11
N ARG A 260 28.47 -16.46 20.21
CA ARG A 260 28.56 -15.40 19.18
C ARG A 260 27.41 -15.48 18.17
N ASP A 261 26.91 -16.66 17.89
CA ASP A 261 25.91 -16.87 16.83
C ASP A 261 24.54 -16.30 17.21
N GLY A 262 24.10 -16.43 18.47
CA GLY A 262 22.89 -15.78 18.99
C GLY A 262 23.00 -14.25 19.05
N LEU A 263 24.18 -13.72 19.34
CA LEU A 263 24.49 -12.28 19.27
C LEU A 263 24.38 -11.77 17.82
N ASP A 264 24.98 -12.45 16.86
CA ASP A 264 24.93 -12.08 15.44
C ASP A 264 23.50 -12.21 14.88
N ALA A 265 22.72 -13.20 15.31
CA ALA A 265 21.31 -13.33 14.98
C ALA A 265 20.47 -12.15 15.52
N ALA A 266 20.66 -11.78 16.78
CA ALA A 266 20.00 -10.63 17.39
C ALA A 266 20.43 -9.29 16.77
N ALA A 267 21.70 -9.14 16.41
CA ALA A 267 22.21 -7.97 15.70
C ALA A 267 21.50 -7.79 14.35
N ARG A 268 21.41 -8.86 13.54
CA ARG A 268 20.65 -8.86 12.27
C ARG A 268 19.17 -8.51 12.48
N ARG A 269 18.54 -8.98 13.56
CA ARG A 269 17.14 -8.66 13.88
C ARG A 269 16.95 -7.18 14.26
N VAL A 270 17.90 -6.60 15.00
CA VAL A 270 17.91 -5.14 15.30
C VAL A 270 18.18 -4.33 14.03
N GLU A 271 19.04 -4.79 13.12
CA GLU A 271 19.28 -4.14 11.83
C GLU A 271 18.05 -4.18 10.91
N ALA A 272 17.31 -5.31 10.88
CA ALA A 272 16.02 -5.38 10.18
C ALA A 272 15.00 -4.38 10.76
N LEU A 273 14.92 -4.25 12.09
CA LEU A 273 14.09 -3.23 12.73
C LEU A 273 14.55 -1.79 12.41
N ARG A 274 15.87 -1.55 12.19
CA ARG A 274 16.35 -0.25 11.66
C ARG A 274 15.87 -0.01 10.23
N THR A 275 15.90 -1.02 9.35
CA THR A 275 15.37 -0.84 7.98
C THR A 275 13.87 -0.54 7.96
N LEU A 276 13.07 -1.18 8.84
CA LEU A 276 11.65 -0.86 8.99
C LEU A 276 11.42 0.53 9.60
N ALA A 277 12.28 0.99 10.52
CA ALA A 277 12.18 2.34 11.08
C ALA A 277 12.42 3.45 10.03
N ILE A 278 13.22 3.22 8.99
CA ILE A 278 13.48 4.19 7.91
C ILE A 278 12.20 4.52 7.11
N VAL A 279 11.25 3.59 7.00
CA VAL A 279 9.94 3.80 6.34
C VAL A 279 9.17 4.97 6.97
N TRP A 280 9.40 5.23 8.26
CA TRP A 280 8.69 6.26 9.04
C TRP A 280 9.41 7.61 9.08
N LYS A 281 10.49 7.80 8.30
CA LYS A 281 11.25 9.05 8.23
C LYS A 281 10.37 10.21 7.76
N GLY A 282 10.40 11.33 8.49
CA GLY A 282 9.54 12.50 8.28
C GLY A 282 8.17 12.42 8.97
N SER A 283 7.79 11.28 9.55
CA SER A 283 6.58 11.15 10.37
C SER A 283 6.80 11.62 11.81
N ALA A 284 5.71 11.84 12.55
CA ALA A 284 5.76 12.11 13.99
C ALA A 284 6.37 10.93 14.80
N GLU A 285 6.37 9.71 14.25
CA GLU A 285 6.81 8.50 14.94
C GLU A 285 8.31 8.22 14.80
N GLU A 286 9.00 8.84 13.83
CA GLU A 286 10.42 8.58 13.49
C GLU A 286 11.31 8.54 14.74
N LYS A 287 11.20 9.56 15.59
CA LYS A 287 12.04 9.71 16.80
C LYS A 287 11.74 8.67 17.88
N ALA A 288 10.49 8.19 17.97
CA ALA A 288 10.12 7.17 18.94
C ALA A 288 10.55 5.77 18.45
N ARG A 289 10.29 5.45 17.18
CA ARG A 289 10.75 4.22 16.51
C ARG A 289 12.27 4.07 16.56
N GLN A 290 13.01 5.12 16.20
CA GLN A 290 14.48 5.12 16.26
C GLN A 290 15.00 4.88 17.69
N ARG A 291 14.43 5.56 18.70
CA ARG A 291 14.81 5.38 20.12
C ARG A 291 14.55 3.96 20.62
N PHE A 292 13.46 3.32 20.21
CA PHE A 292 13.19 1.93 20.55
C PHE A 292 14.27 0.99 20.01
N VAL A 293 14.62 1.12 18.72
CA VAL A 293 15.62 0.25 18.08
C VAL A 293 17.04 0.54 18.60
N ASP A 294 17.37 1.78 18.95
CA ASP A 294 18.65 2.08 19.60
C ASP A 294 18.72 1.59 21.06
N ASN A 295 17.59 1.49 21.77
CA ASN A 295 17.53 0.81 23.07
C ASN A 295 17.71 -0.71 22.94
N LEU A 296 17.18 -1.33 21.89
CA LEU A 296 17.45 -2.74 21.57
C LEU A 296 18.93 -2.95 21.18
N GLY A 297 19.50 -2.07 20.37
CA GLY A 297 20.91 -2.11 20.00
C GLY A 297 21.85 -2.05 21.21
N ARG A 298 21.55 -1.19 22.20
CA ARG A 298 22.30 -1.12 23.47
C ARG A 298 22.31 -2.45 24.22
N LEU A 299 21.20 -3.19 24.21
CA LEU A 299 21.06 -4.48 24.89
C LEU A 299 21.89 -5.59 24.20
N VAL A 300 21.97 -5.57 22.87
CA VAL A 300 22.90 -6.44 22.10
C VAL A 300 24.36 -6.04 22.36
N ASP A 301 24.69 -4.74 22.35
CA ASP A 301 26.02 -4.22 22.64
C ASP A 301 26.49 -4.53 24.07
N GLU A 302 25.59 -4.51 25.05
CA GLU A 302 25.90 -4.87 26.44
C GLU A 302 26.21 -6.37 26.56
N ARG A 303 25.40 -7.24 25.94
CA ARG A 303 25.71 -8.68 25.86
C ARG A 303 27.04 -8.93 25.15
N ARG A 304 27.32 -8.25 24.04
CA ARG A 304 28.60 -8.31 23.32
C ARG A 304 29.78 -8.01 24.24
N ARG A 305 29.73 -6.88 24.95
CA ARG A 305 30.76 -6.50 25.92
C ARG A 305 30.91 -7.55 27.02
N ASN A 306 29.81 -8.09 27.53
CA ASN A 306 29.83 -9.09 28.60
C ASN A 306 30.43 -10.44 28.12
N LEU A 307 30.26 -10.82 26.85
CA LEU A 307 30.92 -12.00 26.27
C LEU A 307 32.40 -11.77 26.02
N ASP A 308 32.78 -10.62 25.44
CA ASP A 308 34.18 -10.28 25.19
C ASP A 308 34.97 -10.15 26.53
N HIS A 309 34.35 -9.64 27.61
CA HIS A 309 34.94 -9.63 28.96
C HIS A 309 35.08 -11.04 29.55
N GLN A 310 34.10 -11.94 29.36
CA GLN A 310 34.20 -13.33 29.82
C GLN A 310 35.30 -14.10 29.09
N GLN A 311 35.46 -13.87 27.78
CA GLN A 311 36.56 -14.47 27.00
C GLN A 311 37.92 -13.93 27.46
N ALA A 312 38.07 -12.62 27.66
CA ALA A 312 39.29 -12.02 28.18
C ALA A 312 39.67 -12.58 29.59
N MET A 313 38.68 -12.77 30.47
CA MET A 313 38.88 -13.40 31.78
C MET A 313 39.30 -14.87 31.66
N ALA A 314 38.72 -15.63 30.72
CA ALA A 314 39.10 -17.02 30.47
C ALA A 314 40.53 -17.14 29.92
N GLU A 315 40.92 -16.30 28.96
CA GLU A 315 42.29 -16.24 28.43
C GLU A 315 43.31 -15.81 29.49
N GLN A 316 42.96 -14.84 30.34
CA GLN A 316 43.82 -14.40 31.44
C GLN A 316 43.98 -15.49 32.51
N SER A 317 42.94 -16.28 32.77
CA SER A 317 42.98 -17.44 33.67
C SER A 317 43.83 -18.59 33.11
N GLN A 318 43.74 -18.86 31.80
CA GLN A 318 44.59 -19.85 31.13
C GLN A 318 46.07 -19.41 31.00
N ARG A 319 46.37 -18.10 31.07
CA ARG A 319 47.73 -17.57 31.27
C ARG A 319 48.18 -17.69 32.73
N GLY A 320 48.21 -18.93 33.23
CA GLY A 320 48.78 -19.28 34.52
C GLY A 320 50.23 -18.79 34.69
N PRO A 321 50.68 -18.56 35.93
CA PRO A 321 51.91 -17.82 36.19
C PRO A 321 53.16 -18.57 35.71
N LYS A 322 54.01 -17.89 34.92
CA LYS A 322 55.36 -18.38 34.61
C LYS A 322 56.20 -18.39 35.88
N THR A 323 56.29 -19.55 36.51
CA THR A 323 57.19 -19.81 37.65
C THR A 323 58.64 -19.55 37.25
N ARG A 324 59.16 -18.39 37.67
CA ARG A 324 60.60 -18.12 37.72
C ARG A 324 61.03 -17.97 39.18
N SER A 325 61.66 -19.02 39.68
CA SER A 325 62.53 -18.97 40.84
C SER A 325 63.67 -17.98 40.60
N ASP A 326 63.83 -16.97 41.45
CA ASP A 326 64.87 -16.94 42.50
C ASP A 326 64.78 -15.59 43.26
N PRO A 327 64.91 -15.52 44.60
CA PRO A 327 64.73 -14.27 45.33
C PRO A 327 66.06 -13.54 45.54
N ARG A 328 66.15 -12.27 45.08
CA ARG A 328 67.25 -11.37 45.45
C ARG A 328 66.72 -10.15 46.22
N ARG A 329 67.38 -9.83 47.33
CA ARG A 329 67.08 -8.71 48.22
C ARG A 329 67.61 -7.40 47.65
N GLU A 330 66.86 -6.33 47.89
CA GLU A 330 67.19 -4.88 47.99
C GLU A 330 65.94 -4.14 47.47
N ALA A 331 65.08 -3.48 48.26
CA ALA A 331 65.27 -2.64 49.46
C ALA A 331 65.91 -1.28 49.16
N ASP A 332 65.10 -0.32 48.66
CA ASP A 332 65.03 1.03 49.23
C ASP A 332 63.72 1.80 48.87
N SER A 333 63.41 2.85 49.64
CA SER A 333 62.65 4.08 49.26
C SER A 333 61.24 3.98 48.63
N GLY A 334 60.26 3.60 49.46
CA GLY A 334 59.23 4.53 49.97
C GLY A 334 58.29 5.33 49.05
N ALA A 335 57.00 4.95 49.04
CA ALA A 335 55.82 5.83 49.18
C ALA A 335 54.52 4.99 49.24
N GLY A 336 53.56 5.31 50.12
CA GLY A 336 52.22 4.67 50.11
C GLY A 336 51.61 4.33 51.48
N THR A 337 51.17 5.35 52.23
CA THR A 337 50.64 5.22 53.60
C THR A 337 49.22 4.62 53.65
N GLY A 338 49.06 3.32 53.34
CA GLY A 338 47.76 2.65 53.24
C GLY A 338 47.60 1.29 53.94
N GLY A 339 48.68 0.68 54.45
CA GLY A 339 48.64 -0.70 54.95
C GLY A 339 47.95 -0.90 56.32
N LEU A 340 48.08 0.06 57.24
CA LEU A 340 47.71 -0.12 58.65
C LEU A 340 46.19 -0.24 58.88
N PHE A 341 45.40 0.59 58.22
CA PHE A 341 43.93 0.55 58.33
C PHE A 341 43.34 -0.79 57.83
N ARG A 342 43.97 -1.41 56.83
CA ARG A 342 43.49 -2.68 56.25
C ARG A 342 43.67 -3.87 57.21
N ASN A 343 44.72 -3.88 58.03
CA ASN A 343 44.89 -4.87 59.10
C ASN A 343 43.96 -4.60 60.28
N LEU A 344 43.72 -3.34 60.66
CA LEU A 344 42.77 -2.98 61.71
C LEU A 344 41.32 -3.32 61.34
N GLN A 345 40.94 -3.14 60.07
CA GLN A 345 39.62 -3.55 59.58
C GLN A 345 39.44 -5.06 59.69
N ARG A 346 40.42 -5.85 59.25
CA ARG A 346 40.39 -7.33 59.35
C ARG A 346 40.26 -7.80 60.80
N LEU A 347 41.00 -7.20 61.72
CA LEU A 347 40.92 -7.53 63.15
C LEU A 347 39.55 -7.16 63.77
N LYS A 348 38.87 -6.13 63.25
CA LYS A 348 37.49 -5.80 63.65
C LYS A 348 36.49 -6.83 63.14
N GLU A 349 36.65 -7.30 61.90
CA GLU A 349 35.76 -8.31 61.29
C GLU A 349 35.90 -9.68 61.99
N GLU A 350 37.09 -10.02 62.48
CA GLU A 350 37.41 -11.25 63.20
C GLU A 350 36.86 -11.29 64.65
N ILE A 351 36.59 -10.14 65.27
CA ILE A 351 36.07 -10.02 66.66
C ILE A 351 34.53 -10.12 66.75
N TYR A 352 33.82 -10.07 65.61
CA TYR A 352 32.34 -10.11 65.55
C TYR A 352 31.79 -11.43 64.96
N LEU A 353 32.58 -12.51 64.96
CA LEU A 353 32.26 -13.79 64.30
C LEU A 353 32.39 -15.06 65.19
N GLU A 354 32.35 -14.91 66.52
CA GLU A 354 31.99 -15.99 67.47
C GLU A 354 30.58 -15.76 68.05
#